data_AF-A0A1U9NCR8-F1
#
_entry.id   AF-A0A1U9NCR8-F1
#
_cell.length_a   1.000
_cell.length_b   1.000
_cell.length_c   1.000
_cell.angle_alpha   90.00
_cell.angle_beta   90.00
_cell.angle_gamma   90.00
#
_symmetry.space_group_name_H-M   'P 1'
#
loop_
_entity.id
_entity.type
_entity.pdbx_description
1 polymer ?
#
loop_
_entity_poly.entity_id
_entity_poly.type
_entity_poly.pdbx_seq_one_letter_code
_entity_poly.pdbx_strand_id
1 'polypeptide(L)'
;MSGATALAEGGRKFKVDVDLIFNNFKSTDRKYILRTVFDDLSIWKAKYVEVNISACGSKANNQNKEYAIIDGEVWAFRINATNFSDIVTAINIACKYYNVTPDIFLKDIYIKNMNAEQENEMGLEALIKANKSLYKGTCNALREAAKLLSYKGPLRLHIFSNNKNPKIPQIDLHEALSQGGAKEIETDPSKYKFPVSKNDNTQPADQKPFITHHHVAIFDI
;
A
#
# COMPACT_ATOMS: atom_id res chain seq x y z
N MET A 1 -13.74 11.25 -6.00
CA MET A 1 -12.55 11.31 -5.12
C MET A 1 -12.25 9.87 -4.77
N SER A 2 -11.04 9.39 -5.09
CA SER A 2 -10.69 7.97 -4.93
C SER A 2 -9.51 7.90 -3.97
N GLY A 3 -9.78 7.67 -2.69
CA GLY A 3 -8.78 7.21 -1.74
C GLY A 3 -8.64 5.70 -1.90
N ALA A 4 -7.42 5.21 -2.07
CA ALA A 4 -7.14 3.81 -1.84
C ALA A 4 -7.30 3.54 -0.34
N THR A 5 -7.85 2.39 0.03
CA THR A 5 -7.67 1.82 1.37
C THR A 5 -7.05 0.44 1.15
N ALA A 6 -5.84 0.19 1.67
CA ALA A 6 -5.32 -1.18 1.70
C ALA A 6 -5.48 -1.89 3.05
N LEU A 7 -6.24 -2.99 2.99
CA LEU A 7 -6.52 -3.90 4.10
C LEU A 7 -5.60 -5.13 4.03
N ALA A 8 -5.07 -5.52 5.19
CA ALA A 8 -4.12 -6.62 5.32
C ALA A 8 -4.78 -7.94 5.76
N GLU A 9 -4.52 -9.04 5.03
CA GLU A 9 -4.83 -10.40 5.51
C GLU A 9 -3.57 -11.21 5.88
N GLY A 10 -3.32 -11.38 7.17
CA GLY A 10 -2.88 -12.70 7.67
C GLY A 10 -1.41 -12.95 8.01
N GLY A 11 -0.66 -11.95 8.48
CA GLY A 11 0.52 -12.24 9.29
C GLY A 11 0.47 -11.44 10.58
N ARG A 12 0.84 -12.08 11.70
CA ARG A 12 0.85 -11.49 13.07
C ARG A 12 1.68 -10.19 13.20
N LYS A 13 2.42 -9.80 12.16
CA LYS A 13 3.24 -8.58 12.06
C LYS A 13 2.67 -7.50 11.13
N PHE A 14 1.47 -7.68 10.58
CA PHE A 14 0.80 -6.72 9.70
C PHE A 14 -0.37 -6.11 10.46
N LYS A 15 -0.05 -5.11 11.27
CA LYS A 15 -1.05 -4.23 11.82
C LYS A 15 -1.39 -3.17 10.75
N VAL A 16 -2.69 -2.99 10.52
CA VAL A 16 -3.42 -1.75 10.15
C VAL A 16 -3.52 -1.27 8.69
N ASP A 17 -4.63 -0.57 8.39
CA ASP A 17 -5.04 0.10 7.14
C ASP A 17 -3.91 0.94 6.53
N VAL A 18 -3.33 0.50 5.41
CA VAL A 18 -2.17 1.11 4.76
C VAL A 18 -2.25 0.94 3.25
N ASP A 19 -2.18 2.03 2.50
CA ASP A 19 -2.34 2.08 1.05
C ASP A 19 -1.12 1.55 0.29
N LEU A 20 0.07 1.93 0.74
CA LEU A 20 1.36 1.53 0.19
C LEU A 20 2.35 1.28 1.31
N ILE A 21 3.16 0.23 1.15
CA ILE A 21 4.33 -0.01 2.00
C ILE A 21 5.58 0.05 1.13
N PHE A 22 6.52 0.91 1.48
CA PHE A 22 7.77 1.07 0.74
C PHE A 22 8.92 0.35 1.46
N ASN A 23 9.80 -0.29 0.66
CA ASN A 23 11.02 -1.06 1.02
C ASN A 23 10.81 -2.53 1.46
N ASN A 24 11.91 -3.30 1.40
CA ASN A 24 12.02 -4.75 1.41
C ASN A 24 11.61 -5.43 2.74
N PHE A 25 10.76 -6.46 2.63
CA PHE A 25 10.33 -7.34 3.72
C PHE A 25 11.24 -8.56 3.96
N LYS A 26 12.19 -8.85 3.07
CA LYS A 26 13.01 -10.08 3.13
C LYS A 26 14.22 -9.99 4.07
N SER A 27 14.66 -8.81 4.50
CA SER A 27 15.71 -8.71 5.54
C SER A 27 15.08 -8.72 6.93
N THR A 28 15.64 -9.50 7.83
CA THR A 28 15.34 -9.47 9.28
C THR A 28 15.49 -8.07 9.90
N ASP A 29 16.20 -7.18 9.21
CA ASP A 29 16.36 -5.78 9.56
C ASP A 29 15.35 -4.91 8.79
N ARG A 30 14.18 -4.72 9.40
CA ARG A 30 13.15 -3.73 9.00
C ARG A 30 13.66 -2.31 9.26
N LYS A 31 14.66 -1.86 8.49
CA LYS A 31 15.38 -0.63 8.84
C LYS A 31 14.68 0.65 8.40
N TYR A 32 14.04 0.63 7.22
CA TYR A 32 13.41 1.81 6.63
C TYR A 32 12.06 1.41 6.07
N ILE A 33 10.97 1.62 6.81
CA ILE A 33 9.62 1.29 6.35
C ILE A 33 8.78 2.56 6.38
N LEU A 34 8.18 2.88 5.24
CA LEU A 34 7.15 3.90 5.12
C LEU A 34 5.82 3.23 4.80
N ARG A 35 4.79 3.60 5.54
CA ARG A 35 3.41 3.24 5.33
C ARG A 35 2.60 4.50 5.05
N THR A 36 1.70 4.42 4.09
CA THR A 36 0.80 5.52 3.76
C THR A 36 -0.63 5.16 4.13
N VAL A 37 -1.40 6.11 4.65
CA VAL A 37 -2.77 5.91 5.08
C VAL A 37 -3.62 7.05 4.55
N PHE A 38 -4.78 6.74 3.97
CA PHE A 38 -5.71 7.76 3.47
C PHE A 38 -6.45 8.49 4.59
N ASP A 39 -6.79 7.80 5.68
CA ASP A 39 -7.45 8.39 6.85
C ASP A 39 -6.59 9.45 7.56
N ASP A 40 -7.27 10.35 8.28
CA ASP A 40 -6.64 11.20 9.28
C ASP A 40 -6.12 10.37 10.47
N LEU A 41 -5.06 10.85 11.13
CA LEU A 41 -4.48 10.16 12.29
C LEU A 41 -5.51 9.97 13.42
N SER A 42 -6.44 10.91 13.60
CA SER A 42 -7.50 10.83 14.62
C SER A 42 -8.50 9.70 14.31
N ILE A 43 -8.93 9.59 13.06
CA ILE A 43 -9.84 8.53 12.58
C ILE A 43 -9.15 7.17 12.75
N TRP A 44 -7.89 7.08 12.33
CA TRP A 44 -7.11 5.87 12.49
C TRP A 44 -6.95 5.48 13.97
N LYS A 45 -6.61 6.43 14.86
CA LYS A 45 -6.52 6.18 16.31
C LYS A 45 -7.83 5.67 16.90
N ALA A 46 -8.97 6.20 16.46
CA ALA A 46 -10.28 5.75 16.92
C ALA A 46 -10.57 4.29 16.49
N LYS A 47 -10.09 3.86 15.31
CA LYS A 47 -10.19 2.47 14.85
C LYS A 47 -9.24 1.53 15.59
N TYR A 48 -8.10 2.04 16.09
CA TYR A 48 -6.97 1.23 16.59
C TYR A 48 -6.50 1.69 17.98
N VAL A 49 -7.43 1.66 18.94
CA VAL A 49 -7.27 2.19 20.30
C VAL A 49 -6.10 1.57 21.08
N GLU A 50 -5.73 0.32 20.77
CA GLU A 50 -4.69 -0.43 21.49
C GLU A 50 -3.27 -0.26 20.92
N VAL A 51 -3.09 0.54 19.87
CA VAL A 51 -1.77 0.70 19.22
C VAL A 51 -0.99 1.87 19.83
N ASN A 52 0.20 1.58 20.35
CA ASN A 52 1.11 2.59 20.88
C ASN A 52 1.69 3.45 19.76
N ILE A 53 1.56 4.77 19.91
CA ILE A 53 2.05 5.76 18.94
C ILE A 53 3.13 6.60 19.62
N SER A 54 4.36 6.49 19.14
CA SER A 54 5.53 7.18 19.69
C SER A 54 5.92 8.31 18.76
N ALA A 55 5.65 9.56 19.16
CA ALA A 55 5.88 10.79 18.40
C ALA A 55 4.97 11.02 17.18
N CYS A 56 4.40 12.23 17.13
CA CYS A 56 3.63 12.77 16.02
C CYS A 56 4.35 14.03 15.56
N GLY A 57 4.81 14.06 14.31
CA GLY A 57 5.40 15.26 13.75
C GLY A 57 4.35 16.03 12.96
N SER A 58 4.13 17.29 13.31
CA SER A 58 3.24 18.17 12.55
C SER A 58 4.01 18.88 11.42
N LYS A 59 3.46 18.79 10.21
CA LYS A 59 3.72 19.65 9.03
C LYS A 59 5.04 19.39 8.30
N ALA A 60 5.01 18.41 7.39
CA ALA A 60 5.93 18.40 6.25
C ALA A 60 5.34 19.26 5.13
N ASN A 61 5.85 20.49 4.98
CA ASN A 61 5.46 21.47 3.96
C ASN A 61 3.96 21.84 3.97
N ASN A 62 3.57 22.85 3.19
CA ASN A 62 2.26 23.54 3.19
C ASN A 62 1.00 22.66 2.93
N GLN A 63 1.08 21.33 2.99
CA GLN A 63 0.03 20.37 2.59
C GLN A 63 -0.73 19.72 3.76
N ASN A 64 -0.54 20.14 5.02
CA ASN A 64 -1.28 19.60 6.19
C ASN A 64 -1.33 18.06 6.25
N LYS A 65 -0.24 17.38 5.86
CA LYS A 65 -0.08 15.93 6.03
C LYS A 65 0.57 15.65 7.39
N GLU A 66 0.07 14.63 8.07
CA GLU A 66 0.55 14.20 9.38
C GLU A 66 1.38 12.92 9.24
N TYR A 67 2.28 12.69 10.19
CA TYR A 67 2.94 11.39 10.31
C TYR A 67 3.14 11.00 11.76
N ALA A 68 3.24 9.70 12.00
CA ALA A 68 3.50 9.12 13.30
C ALA A 68 4.48 7.95 13.19
N ILE A 69 5.18 7.64 14.29
CA ILE A 69 5.99 6.42 14.37
C ILE A 69 5.21 5.36 15.15
N ILE A 70 4.98 4.23 14.49
CA ILE A 70 4.18 3.13 15.02
C ILE A 70 4.98 1.85 14.77
N ASP A 71 5.23 1.08 15.84
CA ASP A 71 6.06 -0.12 15.81
C ASP A 71 7.46 0.10 15.19
N GLY A 72 8.03 1.31 15.33
CA GLY A 72 9.33 1.69 14.75
C GLY A 72 9.30 2.03 13.25
N GLU A 73 8.13 2.05 12.64
CA GLU A 73 7.91 2.32 11.22
C GLU A 73 7.31 3.73 11.04
N VAL A 74 7.60 4.42 9.93
CA VAL A 74 7.01 5.73 9.61
C VAL A 74 5.63 5.52 8.97
N TRP A 75 4.61 6.16 9.52
CA TRP A 75 3.25 6.17 8.99
C TRP A 75 2.89 7.60 8.57
N ALA A 76 2.66 7.82 7.27
CA ALA A 76 2.18 9.08 6.73
C ALA A 76 0.66 9.00 6.49
N PHE A 77 -0.08 9.97 7.00
CA PHE A 77 -1.54 10.01 6.98
C PHE A 77 -2.04 10.99 5.93
N ARG A 78 -3.32 10.85 5.55
CA ARG A 78 -3.97 11.63 4.49
C ARG A 78 -3.31 11.48 3.14
N ILE A 79 -2.71 10.33 2.84
CA ILE A 79 -1.98 10.10 1.59
C ILE A 79 -2.92 9.46 0.58
N ASN A 80 -3.23 10.17 -0.50
CA ASN A 80 -3.91 9.56 -1.63
C ASN A 80 -2.88 8.89 -2.57
N ALA A 81 -2.90 7.56 -2.64
CA ALA A 81 -2.03 6.77 -3.51
C ALA A 81 -2.20 7.04 -5.03
N THR A 82 -3.30 7.67 -5.47
CA THR A 82 -3.47 8.11 -6.86
C THR A 82 -2.97 9.52 -7.13
N ASN A 83 -2.40 10.20 -6.12
CA ASN A 83 -1.85 11.55 -6.24
C ASN A 83 -0.34 11.51 -6.03
N PHE A 84 0.43 11.81 -7.08
CA PHE A 84 1.89 11.77 -7.03
C PHE A 84 2.47 12.74 -5.98
N SER A 85 1.85 13.91 -5.76
CA SER A 85 2.32 14.87 -4.78
C SER A 85 2.20 14.33 -3.35
N ASP A 86 1.16 13.57 -3.06
CA ASP A 86 0.97 12.95 -1.75
C ASP A 86 2.03 11.87 -1.51
N ILE A 87 2.33 11.05 -2.54
CA ILE A 87 3.40 10.05 -2.50
C ILE A 87 4.77 10.70 -2.25
N VAL A 88 5.08 11.78 -2.98
CA VAL A 88 6.33 12.54 -2.82
C VAL A 88 6.45 13.10 -1.41
N THR A 89 5.37 13.67 -0.87
CA THR A 89 5.34 14.16 0.51
C THR A 89 5.59 13.03 1.52
N ALA A 90 4.94 11.87 1.35
CA ALA A 90 5.14 10.71 2.22
C ALA A 90 6.60 10.20 2.19
N ILE A 91 7.19 10.08 1.00
CA ILE A 91 8.58 9.65 0.84
C ILE A 91 9.53 10.66 1.49
N ASN A 92 9.32 11.95 1.28
CA ASN A 92 10.17 12.99 1.90
C ASN A 92 10.10 12.99 3.44
N ILE A 93 8.92 12.71 4.01
CA ILE A 93 8.77 12.50 5.46
C ILE A 93 9.66 11.35 5.93
N ALA A 94 9.58 10.20 5.26
CA ALA A 94 10.38 9.02 5.62
C ALA A 94 11.88 9.24 5.42
N CYS A 95 12.29 9.84 4.29
CA CYS A 95 13.68 10.19 4.02
C CYS A 95 14.26 11.09 5.12
N LYS A 96 13.50 12.10 5.57
CA LYS A 96 13.91 12.98 6.67
C LYS A 96 14.03 12.24 8.00
N TYR A 97 13.07 11.37 8.33
CA TYR A 97 13.09 10.61 9.58
C TYR A 97 14.25 9.61 9.63
N TYR A 98 14.44 8.85 8.56
CA TYR A 98 15.47 7.82 8.48
C TYR A 98 16.85 8.33 8.04
N ASN A 99 16.94 9.59 7.61
CA ASN A 99 18.14 10.20 7.02
C ASN A 99 18.69 9.40 5.81
N VAL A 100 17.82 9.13 4.84
CA VAL A 100 18.12 8.33 3.63
C VAL A 100 17.60 9.01 2.36
N THR A 101 17.98 8.50 1.19
CA THR A 101 17.48 8.99 -0.11
C THR A 101 16.19 8.28 -0.57
N PRO A 102 15.39 8.90 -1.46
CA PRO A 102 14.16 8.30 -1.99
C PRO A 102 14.33 6.92 -2.63
N ASP A 103 15.51 6.61 -3.19
CA ASP A 103 15.82 5.34 -3.86
C ASP A 103 15.57 4.12 -2.97
N ILE A 104 15.75 4.27 -1.65
CA ILE A 104 15.50 3.23 -0.65
C ILE A 104 14.03 2.82 -0.61
N PHE A 105 13.11 3.75 -0.89
CA PHE A 105 11.68 3.51 -0.85
C PHE A 105 11.11 3.13 -2.22
N LEU A 106 11.57 3.77 -3.29
CA LEU A 106 10.99 3.63 -4.63
C LEU A 106 11.31 2.33 -5.35
N LYS A 107 12.32 1.59 -4.89
CA LYS A 107 12.74 0.34 -5.53
C LYS A 107 11.69 -0.77 -5.44
N ASP A 108 11.16 -0.99 -4.24
CA ASP A 108 10.24 -2.09 -3.95
C ASP A 108 9.05 -1.54 -3.14
N ILE A 109 7.87 -1.59 -3.74
CA ILE A 109 6.62 -1.02 -3.22
C ILE A 109 5.60 -2.15 -3.12
N TYR A 110 4.89 -2.24 -2.01
CA TYR A 110 4.01 -3.35 -1.70
C TYR A 110 2.59 -2.87 -1.49
N ILE A 111 1.65 -3.52 -2.17
CA ILE A 111 0.20 -3.40 -2.04
C ILE A 111 -0.33 -4.75 -1.59
N LYS A 112 -1.21 -4.76 -0.59
CA LYS A 112 -1.87 -6.00 -0.20
C LYS A 112 -3.22 -6.16 -0.88
N ASN A 113 -4.11 -5.18 -0.77
CA ASN A 113 -5.38 -5.15 -1.49
C ASN A 113 -5.83 -3.71 -1.58
N MET A 114 -5.86 -3.11 -2.77
CA MET A 114 -6.30 -1.73 -2.93
C MET A 114 -7.77 -1.72 -3.35
N ASN A 115 -8.66 -1.25 -2.47
CA ASN A 115 -10.09 -1.22 -2.74
C ASN A 115 -10.59 0.21 -2.89
N ALA A 116 -11.54 0.40 -3.79
CA ALA A 116 -12.33 1.62 -3.88
C ALA A 116 -13.19 1.79 -2.63
N GLU A 117 -13.33 3.03 -2.15
CA GLU A 117 -14.28 3.37 -1.10
C GLU A 117 -15.72 3.02 -1.51
N GLN A 118 -16.58 2.80 -0.52
CA GLN A 118 -18.00 2.46 -0.72
C GLN A 118 -18.24 1.19 -1.54
N GLU A 119 -17.31 0.22 -1.52
CA GLU A 119 -17.44 -1.05 -2.25
C GLU A 119 -18.75 -1.80 -1.96
N ASN A 120 -19.31 -1.66 -0.75
CA ASN A 120 -20.57 -2.29 -0.35
C ASN A 120 -21.80 -1.68 -1.03
N GLU A 121 -21.66 -0.48 -1.60
CA GLU A 121 -22.72 0.24 -2.31
C GLU A 121 -22.64 0.01 -3.83
N MET A 122 -21.57 -0.63 -4.32
CA MET A 122 -21.32 -0.85 -5.74
C MET A 122 -21.76 -2.24 -6.19
N GLY A 123 -22.38 -2.31 -7.38
CA GLY A 123 -22.51 -3.57 -8.10
C GLY A 123 -21.14 -4.11 -8.54
N LEU A 124 -21.02 -5.43 -8.71
CA LEU A 124 -19.75 -6.12 -8.98
C LEU A 124 -18.96 -5.52 -10.17
N GLU A 125 -19.62 -5.24 -11.28
CA GLU A 125 -18.97 -4.67 -12.47
C GLU A 125 -18.44 -3.26 -12.22
N ALA A 126 -19.22 -2.41 -11.53
CA ALA A 126 -18.80 -1.08 -11.13
C ALA A 126 -17.60 -1.13 -10.15
N LEU A 127 -17.62 -2.09 -9.22
CA LEU A 127 -16.53 -2.31 -8.27
C LEU A 127 -15.24 -2.73 -8.97
N ILE A 128 -15.30 -3.68 -9.91
CA ILE A 128 -14.13 -4.09 -10.71
C ILE A 128 -13.58 -2.88 -11.47
N LYS A 129 -14.44 -2.10 -12.14
CA LYS A 129 -14.02 -0.89 -12.87
C LYS A 129 -13.37 0.15 -11.95
N ALA A 130 -13.93 0.38 -10.77
CA ALA A 130 -13.39 1.31 -9.79
C ALA A 130 -12.00 0.86 -9.32
N ASN A 131 -11.84 -0.42 -8.97
CA ASN A 131 -10.55 -0.98 -8.56
C ASN A 131 -9.51 -0.94 -9.68
N LYS A 132 -9.88 -1.28 -10.93
CA LYS A 132 -8.98 -1.12 -12.08
C LYS A 132 -8.48 0.32 -12.21
N SER A 133 -9.38 1.28 -12.10
CA SER A 133 -9.02 2.70 -12.18
C SER A 133 -8.10 3.12 -11.04
N LEU A 134 -8.30 2.57 -9.85
CA LEU A 134 -7.50 2.82 -8.66
C LEU A 134 -6.07 2.28 -8.80
N TYR A 135 -5.91 1.03 -9.23
CA TYR A 135 -4.60 0.44 -9.51
C TYR A 135 -3.86 1.22 -10.61
N LYS A 136 -4.53 1.50 -11.74
CA LYS A 136 -3.96 2.31 -12.83
C LYS A 136 -3.53 3.70 -12.35
N GLY A 137 -4.39 4.39 -11.61
CA GLY A 137 -4.11 5.71 -11.06
C GLY A 137 -2.91 5.72 -10.12
N THR A 138 -2.79 4.68 -9.29
CA THR A 138 -1.66 4.50 -8.39
C THR A 138 -0.36 4.24 -9.14
N CYS A 139 -0.36 3.38 -10.17
CA CYS A 139 0.82 3.16 -11.01
C CYS A 139 1.29 4.45 -11.68
N ASN A 140 0.36 5.24 -12.22
CA ASN A 140 0.70 6.54 -12.82
C ASN A 140 1.30 7.50 -11.78
N ALA A 141 0.68 7.60 -10.61
CA ALA A 141 1.17 8.46 -9.54
C ALA A 141 2.56 8.07 -9.03
N LEU A 142 2.82 6.76 -8.89
CA LEU A 142 4.11 6.22 -8.49
C LEU A 142 5.21 6.57 -9.49
N ARG A 143 4.93 6.44 -10.80
CA ARG A 143 5.89 6.77 -11.85
C ARG A 143 6.21 8.26 -11.89
N GLU A 144 5.19 9.11 -11.80
CA GLU A 144 5.40 10.57 -11.76
C GLU A 144 6.14 11.02 -10.49
N ALA A 145 5.83 10.39 -9.34
CA ALA A 145 6.58 10.62 -8.10
C ALA A 145 8.05 10.21 -8.24
N ALA A 146 8.32 9.06 -8.85
CA ALA A 146 9.68 8.58 -9.08
C ALA A 146 10.49 9.53 -9.98
N LYS A 147 9.89 10.02 -11.07
CA LYS A 147 10.51 11.05 -11.93
C LYS A 147 10.82 12.33 -11.16
N LEU A 148 9.86 12.84 -10.39
CA LEU A 148 10.05 14.08 -9.62
C LEU A 148 11.14 13.93 -8.56
N LEU A 149 11.27 12.74 -7.97
CA LEU A 149 12.33 12.40 -7.00
C LEU A 149 13.65 12.00 -7.67
N SER A 150 13.76 12.14 -9.00
CA SER A 150 14.95 11.81 -9.79
C SER A 150 15.43 10.35 -9.66
N TYR A 151 14.51 9.42 -9.36
CA TYR A 151 14.80 7.99 -9.31
C TYR A 151 15.02 7.45 -10.73
N LYS A 152 16.08 6.67 -10.92
CA LYS A 152 16.48 6.11 -12.23
C LYS A 152 16.45 4.58 -12.29
N GLY A 153 16.11 3.93 -11.18
CA GLY A 153 16.06 2.48 -11.11
C GLY A 153 14.71 1.92 -11.59
N PRO A 154 14.62 0.59 -11.75
CA PRO A 154 13.34 -0.07 -12.00
C PRO A 154 12.49 -0.05 -10.73
N LEU A 155 11.25 0.43 -10.84
CA LEU A 155 10.25 0.37 -9.78
C LEU A 155 9.56 -0.98 -9.82
N ARG A 156 9.50 -1.69 -8.69
CA ARG A 156 8.78 -2.96 -8.53
C ARG A 156 7.57 -2.77 -7.63
N LEU A 157 6.38 -3.01 -8.18
CA LEU A 157 5.13 -3.00 -7.44
C LEU A 157 4.69 -4.45 -7.16
N HIS A 158 4.82 -4.84 -5.90
CA HIS A 158 4.42 -6.15 -5.38
C HIS A 158 2.98 -6.11 -4.89
N ILE A 159 2.12 -7.02 -5.38
CA ILE A 159 0.69 -7.01 -5.09
C ILE A 159 0.27 -8.39 -4.60
N PHE A 160 -0.37 -8.46 -3.43
CA PHE A 160 -0.84 -9.73 -2.85
C PHE A 160 -2.35 -9.93 -3.03
N SER A 161 -2.79 -10.24 -4.25
CA SER A 161 -4.20 -10.50 -4.56
C SER A 161 -4.43 -11.98 -4.91
N ASN A 162 -5.61 -12.50 -4.61
CA ASN A 162 -6.01 -13.80 -5.14
C ASN A 162 -6.36 -13.67 -6.63
N ASN A 163 -5.89 -14.57 -7.50
CA ASN A 163 -6.25 -14.56 -8.92
C ASN A 163 -7.77 -14.59 -9.18
N LYS A 164 -8.53 -15.20 -8.26
CA LYS A 164 -10.00 -15.28 -8.29
C LYS A 164 -10.68 -14.23 -7.41
N ASN A 165 -9.99 -13.15 -7.04
CA ASN A 165 -10.60 -12.07 -6.28
C ASN A 165 -11.75 -11.47 -7.10
N PRO A 166 -13.01 -11.56 -6.63
CA PRO A 166 -14.16 -11.08 -7.41
C PRO A 166 -14.13 -9.55 -7.59
N LYS A 167 -13.45 -8.82 -6.69
CA LYS A 167 -13.36 -7.36 -6.72
C LYS A 167 -12.33 -6.85 -7.72
N ILE A 168 -11.33 -7.67 -8.04
CA ILE A 168 -10.30 -7.39 -9.04
C ILE A 168 -9.66 -8.72 -9.51
N PRO A 169 -10.28 -9.44 -10.46
CA PRO A 169 -9.74 -10.68 -10.99
C PRO A 169 -8.34 -10.46 -11.58
N GLN A 170 -7.54 -11.53 -11.68
CA GLN A 170 -6.16 -11.44 -12.19
C GLN A 170 -6.05 -10.69 -13.52
N ILE A 171 -6.95 -10.98 -14.46
CA ILE A 171 -6.95 -10.37 -15.79
C ILE A 171 -7.15 -8.86 -15.68
N ASP A 172 -8.13 -8.42 -14.88
CA ASP A 172 -8.41 -7.01 -14.65
C ASP A 172 -7.29 -6.29 -13.90
N LEU A 173 -6.67 -6.96 -12.93
CA LEU A 173 -5.49 -6.46 -12.23
C LEU A 173 -4.34 -6.25 -13.22
N HIS A 174 -3.99 -7.28 -14.00
CA HIS A 174 -2.88 -7.22 -14.97
C HIS A 174 -3.14 -6.16 -16.04
N GLU A 175 -4.37 -6.05 -16.52
CA GLU A 175 -4.74 -4.99 -17.45
C GLU A 175 -4.55 -3.60 -16.84
N ALA A 176 -4.99 -3.38 -15.60
CA ALA A 176 -4.83 -2.10 -14.90
C ALA A 176 -3.34 -1.72 -14.72
N LEU A 177 -2.50 -2.69 -14.37
CA LEU A 177 -1.04 -2.50 -14.21
C LEU A 177 -0.37 -2.18 -15.56
N SER A 178 -0.73 -2.91 -16.61
CA SER A 178 -0.24 -2.66 -17.97
C SER A 178 -0.64 -1.27 -18.46
N GLN A 179 -1.90 -0.88 -18.26
CA GLN A 179 -2.38 0.48 -18.57
C GLN A 179 -1.74 1.57 -17.70
N GLY A 180 -1.24 1.22 -16.51
CA GLY A 180 -0.43 2.09 -15.65
C GLY A 180 1.03 2.22 -16.12
N GLY A 181 1.43 1.49 -17.16
CA GLY A 181 2.75 1.55 -17.78
C GLY A 181 3.72 0.46 -17.33
N ALA A 182 3.24 -0.63 -16.72
CA ALA A 182 4.09 -1.78 -16.40
C ALA A 182 4.64 -2.41 -17.69
N LYS A 183 5.94 -2.71 -17.70
CA LYS A 183 6.64 -3.37 -18.81
C LYS A 183 6.53 -4.88 -18.72
N GLU A 184 6.55 -5.37 -17.50
CA GLU A 184 6.48 -6.79 -17.18
C GLU A 184 5.55 -6.96 -15.98
N ILE A 185 4.75 -8.01 -16.04
CA ILE A 185 3.82 -8.39 -14.97
C ILE A 185 3.96 -9.89 -14.78
N GLU A 186 4.50 -10.29 -13.65
CA GLU A 186 4.67 -11.68 -13.27
C GLU A 186 3.67 -12.05 -12.18
N THR A 187 3.33 -13.33 -12.11
CA THR A 187 2.60 -13.91 -10.98
C THR A 187 3.38 -15.11 -10.50
N ASP A 188 3.71 -15.13 -9.21
CA ASP A 188 4.35 -16.26 -8.59
C ASP A 188 3.44 -17.50 -8.77
N PRO A 189 3.95 -18.62 -9.30
CA PRO A 189 3.17 -19.85 -9.43
C PRO A 189 2.74 -20.43 -8.07
N SER A 190 3.40 -20.01 -6.99
CA SER A 190 3.13 -20.46 -5.62
C SER A 190 1.89 -19.81 -5.04
N LYS A 191 1.08 -20.62 -4.35
CA LYS A 191 -0.07 -20.14 -3.57
C LYS A 191 0.35 -19.92 -2.13
N TYR A 192 0.14 -18.71 -1.64
CA TYR A 192 0.43 -18.37 -0.27
C TYR A 192 -0.83 -18.54 0.57
N LYS A 193 -0.71 -19.31 1.65
CA LYS A 193 -1.80 -19.52 2.62
C LYS A 193 -1.47 -18.75 3.88
N PHE A 194 -2.38 -17.89 4.31
CA PHE A 194 -2.22 -17.07 5.50
C PHE A 194 -3.37 -17.30 6.48
N PRO A 195 -3.09 -17.43 7.78
CA PRO A 195 -4.14 -17.43 8.78
C PRO A 195 -4.72 -16.02 8.90
N VAL A 196 -6.03 -15.88 8.68
CA VAL A 196 -6.71 -14.59 8.89
C VAL A 196 -6.71 -14.32 10.39
N SER A 197 -6.25 -13.12 10.77
CA SER A 197 -6.20 -12.67 12.16
C SER A 197 -6.88 -11.32 12.22
N LYS A 198 -7.65 -11.06 13.26
CA LYS A 198 -8.28 -9.75 13.48
C LYS A 198 -7.23 -8.71 13.89
N ASN A 199 -7.60 -7.44 13.76
CA ASN A 199 -6.78 -6.29 14.12
C ASN A 199 -6.44 -6.21 15.64
N ASP A 200 -7.18 -6.95 16.47
CA ASP A 200 -6.98 -7.12 17.92
C ASP A 200 -6.08 -8.35 18.26
N ASN A 201 -5.42 -8.93 17.25
CA ASN A 201 -4.56 -10.10 17.39
C ASN A 201 -5.30 -11.41 17.79
N THR A 202 -6.64 -11.45 17.71
CA THR A 202 -7.41 -12.68 17.89
C THR A 202 -7.59 -13.43 16.57
N GLN A 203 -7.37 -14.74 16.58
CA GLN A 203 -7.72 -15.62 15.47
C GLN A 203 -9.10 -16.23 15.74
N PRO A 204 -10.09 -16.07 14.85
CA PRO A 204 -11.32 -16.84 14.92
C PRO A 204 -11.00 -18.33 14.81
N ALA A 205 -11.49 -19.14 15.74
CA ALA A 205 -11.19 -20.56 15.85
C ALA A 205 -11.49 -21.37 14.56
N ASP A 206 -12.40 -20.87 13.72
CA ASP A 206 -12.92 -21.58 12.54
C ASP A 206 -12.54 -20.93 11.19
N GLN A 207 -11.59 -19.99 11.17
CA GLN A 207 -11.25 -19.29 9.92
C GLN A 207 -10.39 -20.15 8.98
N LYS A 208 -10.92 -20.47 7.80
CA LYS A 208 -10.14 -21.09 6.72
C LYS A 208 -9.00 -20.16 6.32
N PRO A 209 -7.79 -20.70 6.04
CA PRO A 209 -6.66 -19.89 5.63
C PRO A 209 -6.98 -19.16 4.32
N PHE A 210 -6.69 -17.87 4.28
CA PHE A 210 -6.83 -17.07 3.08
C PHE A 210 -5.76 -17.50 2.06
N ILE A 211 -6.15 -17.62 0.80
CA ILE A 211 -5.25 -17.93 -0.30
C ILE A 211 -4.99 -16.64 -1.06
N THR A 212 -3.74 -16.27 -1.22
CA THR A 212 -3.34 -15.14 -2.07
C THR A 212 -2.21 -15.55 -3.01
N HIS A 213 -2.07 -14.81 -4.11
CA HIS A 213 -0.97 -14.93 -5.05
C HIS A 213 -0.13 -13.66 -4.96
N HIS A 214 1.14 -13.77 -5.36
CA HIS A 214 2.04 -12.63 -5.42
C HIS A 214 2.19 -12.21 -6.87
N HIS A 215 1.75 -11.01 -7.19
CA HIS A 215 1.97 -10.38 -8.49
C HIS A 215 3.10 -9.35 -8.37
N VAL A 216 3.91 -9.21 -9.41
CA VAL A 216 4.95 -8.18 -9.47
C VAL A 216 4.82 -7.46 -10.80
N ALA A 217 4.62 -6.15 -10.74
CA ALA A 217 4.70 -5.28 -11.91
C ALA A 217 6.00 -4.50 -11.89
N ILE A 218 6.72 -4.47 -13.01
CA ILE A 218 7.99 -3.78 -13.17
C ILE A 218 7.81 -2.59 -14.10
N PHE A 219 8.34 -1.44 -13.70
CA PHE A 219 8.25 -0.19 -14.44
C PHE A 219 9.66 0.40 -14.66
N ASP A 220 9.89 0.85 -15.88
CA ASP A 220 11.02 1.73 -16.20
C ASP A 220 10.60 3.18 -15.95
N ILE A 221 11.48 3.95 -15.29
CA ILE A 221 11.25 5.34 -14.93
C ILE A 221 11.99 6.28 -15.87
#